data_AF-A0A931M3A7-F1
#
_entry.id   AF-A0A931M3A7-F1
#
_cell.length_a   1.000
_cell.length_b   1.000
_cell.length_c   1.000
_cell.angle_alpha   90.00
_cell.angle_beta   90.00
_cell.angle_gamma   90.00
#
_symmetry.space_group_name_H-M   'P 1'
#
loop_
_entity.id
_entity.type
_entity.pdbx_description
1 polymer ?
#
loop_
_entity_poly.entity_id
_entity_poly.type
_entity_poly.pdbx_seq_one_letter_code
_entity_poly.pdbx_strand_id
1 'polypeptide(L)' 'MLTEVHPMLPMRNKQITHDFYVHQLGFTALNADKYPQYLMIRKDKIEILFSCGRYSLT' A
#
# COMPACT_ATOMS: atom_id res chain seq x y z
N MET A 1 19.55 13.91 6.34
CA MET A 1 20.01 12.72 5.61
C MET A 1 18.78 11.91 5.23
N LEU A 2 18.65 11.48 3.98
CA LEU A 2 17.58 10.56 3.56
C LEU A 2 17.96 9.17 4.06
N THR A 3 17.24 8.64 5.06
CA THR A 3 17.58 7.37 5.72
C THR A 3 16.91 6.17 5.06
N GLU A 4 15.75 6.37 4.42
CA GLU A 4 14.97 5.32 3.78
C GLU A 4 14.21 5.86 2.57
N VAL A 5 13.90 4.96 1.63
CA VAL A 5 13.09 5.24 0.44
C VAL A 5 11.91 4.27 0.44
N HIS A 6 10.69 4.80 0.33
CA HIS A 6 9.46 4.01 0.33
C HIS A 6 8.83 4.02 -1.06
N PRO A 7 8.83 2.91 -1.81
CA PRO A 7 8.22 2.86 -3.13
C PRO A 7 6.71 3.12 -3.07
N MET A 8 6.23 3.93 -4.01
CA MET A 8 4.81 4.10 -4.28
C MET A 8 4.40 3.28 -5.51
N LEU A 9 3.52 2.30 -5.33
CA LEU A 9 3.06 1.41 -6.39
C LEU A 9 1.58 1.65 -6.70
N PRO A 10 1.16 1.55 -7.97
CA PRO A 10 -0.26 1.61 -8.30
C PRO A 10 -0.99 0.35 -7.83
N MET A 11 -2.20 0.50 -7.31
CA MET A 11 -3.14 -0.60 -7.09
C MET A 11 -4.45 -0.38 -7.85
N ARG A 12 -4.98 -1.46 -8.46
CA ARG A 12 -6.28 -1.44 -9.13
C ARG A 12 -7.43 -1.79 -8.19
N ASN A 13 -7.22 -2.73 -7.28
CA ASN A 13 -8.20 -3.18 -6.31
C ASN A 13 -7.52 -3.35 -4.95
N LYS A 14 -7.97 -2.58 -3.95
CA LYS A 14 -7.37 -2.57 -2.61
C LYS A 14 -7.50 -3.92 -1.90
N GLN A 15 -8.64 -4.59 -2.02
CA GLN A 15 -8.88 -5.87 -1.36
C GLN A 15 -7.94 -6.96 -1.88
N ILE A 16 -7.84 -7.10 -3.20
CA ILE A 16 -6.96 -8.09 -3.84
C ILE A 16 -5.49 -7.82 -3.48
N THR A 17 -5.05 -6.56 -3.54
CA THR A 17 -3.68 -6.19 -3.14
C THR A 17 -3.45 -6.47 -1.65
N HIS A 18 -4.39 -6.12 -0.78
CA HIS A 18 -4.29 -6.40 0.65
C HIS A 18 -4.14 -7.89 0.92
N ASP A 19 -5.03 -8.72 0.39
CA ASP A 19 -5.03 -10.16 0.67
C ASP A 19 -3.74 -10.84 0.20
N PHE A 20 -3.22 -10.44 -0.97
CA PHE A 20 -1.96 -10.98 -1.46
C PHE A 20 -0.78 -10.59 -0.56
N TYR A 21 -0.61 -9.30 -0.26
CA TYR A 21 0.56 -8.85 0.50
C TYR A 21 0.47 -9.18 1.99
N VAL A 22 -0.70 -9.01 2.61
CA VAL A 22 -0.88 -9.20 4.05
C VAL A 22 -1.08 -10.68 4.38
N HIS A 23 -2.05 -11.35 3.75
CA HIS A 23 -2.39 -12.72 4.13
C HIS A 23 -1.47 -13.77 3.50
N GLN A 24 -0.96 -13.57 2.29
CA GLN A 24 -0.08 -14.55 1.63
C GLN A 24 1.40 -14.26 1.84
N LEU A 25 1.83 -13.00 1.69
CA LEU A 25 3.25 -12.63 1.81
C LEU A 25 3.66 -12.22 3.24
N GLY A 26 2.72 -12.08 4.17
CA GLY A 26 3.00 -11.79 5.58
C GLY A 26 3.48 -10.36 5.83
N PHE A 27 2.98 -9.39 5.05
CA PHE A 27 3.13 -7.97 5.39
C PHE A 27 2.12 -7.56 6.47
N THR A 28 2.43 -6.48 7.19
CA THR A 28 1.52 -5.84 8.13
C THR A 28 0.92 -4.58 7.49
N ALA A 29 -0.41 -4.46 7.49
CA ALA A 29 -1.08 -3.22 7.12
C ALA A 29 -0.90 -2.16 8.22
N LEU A 30 -0.47 -0.96 7.83
CA LEU A 30 -0.13 0.12 8.75
C LEU A 30 -1.27 1.14 8.92
N ASN A 31 -2.12 1.25 7.90
CA ASN A 31 -3.21 2.20 7.88
C ASN A 31 -4.55 1.46 8.08
N ALA A 32 -5.25 1.85 9.14
CA ALA A 32 -6.69 1.60 9.28
C ALA A 32 -7.46 2.37 8.19
N ASP A 33 -8.75 2.07 8.00
CA ASP A 33 -9.66 2.58 6.95
C ASP A 33 -9.79 4.10 6.77
N LYS A 34 -9.01 4.90 7.49
CA LYS A 34 -8.89 6.36 7.40
C LYS A 34 -8.53 6.87 5.99
N TYR A 35 -7.91 6.04 5.16
CA TYR A 35 -7.51 6.41 3.80
C TYR A 35 -7.91 5.33 2.78
N PRO A 36 -9.12 5.39 2.22
CA PRO A 36 -9.62 4.34 1.33
C PRO A 36 -8.83 4.24 0.01
N GLN A 37 -8.28 5.35 -0.49
CA GLN A 37 -7.47 5.41 -1.71
C GLN A 37 -6.01 4.92 -1.54
N TYR A 38 -5.58 4.64 -0.31
CA TYR A 38 -4.22 4.21 0.00
C TYR A 38 -4.20 2.88 0.75
N LEU A 39 -3.12 2.13 0.58
CA LEU A 39 -2.79 0.93 1.35
C LEU A 39 -1.29 0.98 1.67
N MET A 40 -0.96 1.16 2.95
CA MET A 40 0.40 1.21 3.46
C MET A 40 0.69 -0.11 4.15
N ILE A 41 1.74 -0.77 3.72
CA ILE A 41 2.14 -2.06 4.28
C ILE A 41 3.63 -2.05 4.62
N ARG A 42 4.01 -2.83 5.62
CA ARG A 42 5.41 -3.03 6.02
C ARG A 42 5.73 -4.50 6.21
N LYS A 43 6.94 -4.89 5.82
CA LYS A 43 7.56 -6.15 6.22
C LYS A 43 9.04 -5.90 6.47
N ASP A 44 9.52 -6.32 7.63
CA ASP A 44 10.88 -6.05 8.10
C ASP A 44 11.21 -4.55 8.06
N LYS A 45 12.17 -4.13 7.22
CA LYS A 45 12.61 -2.74 7.03
C LYS A 45 12.07 -2.11 5.74
N ILE A 46 11.12 -2.76 5.07
CA ILE A 46 10.56 -2.29 3.79
C ILE A 46 9.13 -1.83 4.02
N GLU A 47 8.85 -0.59 3.62
CA GLU A 47 7.51 -0.03 3.55
C GLU A 47 7.11 0.19 2.09
N ILE A 48 5.87 -0.17 1.76
CA ILE A 48 5.32 0.04 0.42
C ILE A 48 4.01 0.82 0.56
N LEU A 49 3.90 1.91 -0.19
CA LEU A 49 2.67 2.67 -0.31
C LEU A 49 1.97 2.30 -1.63
N PHE A 50 0.78 1.72 -1.55
CA PHE A 50 -0.08 1.58 -2.70
C PHE A 50 -1.03 2.75 -2.83
N SER A 51 -1.13 3.31 -4.03
CA SER A 51 -2.10 4.34 -4.38
C SER A 51 -3.02 3.88 -5.50
N CYS A 52 -4.32 4.13 -5.36
CA CYS A 52 -5.26 3.91 -6.45
C CYS A 52 -5.21 5.13 -7.38
N GLY A 53 -4.64 4.96 -8.57
CA GLY A 53 -4.66 5.99 -9.61
C GLY A 53 -6.06 6.16 -10.18
N ARG A 54 -6.93 6.93 -9.52
CA ARG A 54 -8.06 7.54 -10.19
C ARG A 54 -7.55 8.78 -10.91
N TYR A 55 -7.28 8.66 -12.20
CA TYR A 55 -7.36 9.82 -13.08
C TYR A 55 -8.80 10.31 -12.98
N SER A 56 -9.03 11.42 -12.28
CA SER A 56 -10.33 12.09 -12.31
C SER A 56 -10.50 12.63 -13.73
N LEU A 57 -11.14 11.84 -14.59
CA LEU A 57 -11.70 12.29 -15.87
C LEU A 57 -13.22 12.24 -15.73
N THR A 58 -13.74 13.18 -14.95
CA THR A 58 -15.09 13.77 -15.04
C THR A 58 -15.09 14.99 -14.14
#